data_AF-A0A7S0APJ2-F1
#
_entry.id   AF-A0A7S0APJ2-F1
#
_cell.length_a   1.000
_cell.length_b   1.000
_cell.length_c   1.000
_cell.angle_alpha   90.00
_cell.angle_beta   90.00
_cell.angle_gamma   90.00
#
_symmetry.space_group_name_H-M   'P 1'
#
loop_
_entity.id
_entity.type
_entity.pdbx_description
1 polymer ?
#
loop_
_entity_poly.entity_id
_entity_poly.type
_entity_poly.pdbx_seq_one_letter_code
_entity_poly.pdbx_strand_id
1 'polypeptide(L)'
;RRASPAVTRDLFFQHGKACRVYDYADEYAKVNSAALAKGITIKEELKNQGFTDFSSFYMSCPKFSLACWPSALGNLGSGVVLYFHFLAFCAVFLVLAFAIQMPAVLKYLQADNISAWNFNPRGFDSRDIS
;
A
#
# COMPACT_ATOMS: atom_id res chain seq x y z
N ARG A 1 -14.38 -25.40 -24.55
CA ARG A 1 -14.28 -24.09 -23.86
C ARG A 1 -14.99 -24.23 -22.51
N ARG A 2 -14.27 -24.21 -21.38
CA ARG A 2 -14.95 -24.17 -20.06
C ARG A 2 -15.56 -22.78 -19.91
N ALA A 3 -16.85 -22.71 -19.65
CA ALA A 3 -17.50 -21.45 -19.33
C ALA A 3 -16.85 -20.89 -18.06
N SER A 4 -16.33 -19.67 -18.11
CA SER A 4 -15.89 -18.98 -16.89
C SER A 4 -17.10 -18.84 -15.97
N PRO A 5 -16.99 -19.23 -14.70
CA PRO A 5 -18.09 -19.07 -13.76
C PRO A 5 -18.47 -17.60 -13.66
N ALA A 6 -19.78 -17.31 -13.63
CA ALA A 6 -20.27 -15.96 -13.43
C ALA A 6 -19.71 -15.40 -12.12
N VAL A 7 -19.09 -14.22 -12.18
CA VAL A 7 -18.55 -13.55 -10.99
C VAL A 7 -19.73 -13.13 -10.11
N THR A 8 -20.00 -13.90 -9.06
CA THR A 8 -21.05 -13.58 -8.09
C THR A 8 -20.53 -12.54 -7.09
N ARG A 9 -21.46 -11.80 -6.47
CA ARG A 9 -21.15 -10.80 -5.44
C ARG A 9 -20.38 -11.43 -4.26
N ASP A 10 -20.70 -12.66 -3.90
CA ASP A 10 -20.01 -13.39 -2.84
C ASP A 10 -18.58 -13.76 -3.24
N LEU A 11 -18.37 -14.16 -4.50
CA LEU A 11 -17.02 -14.38 -5.05
C LEU A 11 -16.20 -13.08 -5.00
N PHE A 12 -16.81 -11.94 -5.33
CA PHE A 12 -16.16 -10.63 -5.25
C PHE A 12 -15.80 -10.24 -3.80
N PHE A 13 -16.69 -10.45 -2.83
CA PHE A 13 -16.39 -10.18 -1.42
C PHE A 13 -15.33 -11.13 -0.85
N GLN A 14 -15.36 -12.40 -1.22
CA GLN A 14 -14.31 -13.35 -0.86
C GLN A 14 -12.97 -12.94 -1.47
N HIS A 15 -12.98 -12.51 -2.74
CA HIS A 15 -11.79 -12.00 -3.41
C HIS A 15 -11.27 -10.73 -2.74
N GLY A 16 -12.13 -9.79 -2.35
CA GLY A 16 -11.75 -8.60 -1.59
C GLY A 16 -11.19 -8.93 -0.19
N LYS A 17 -11.67 -10.00 0.45
CA LYS A 17 -11.08 -10.53 1.70
C LYS A 17 -9.76 -11.26 1.47
N ALA A 18 -9.57 -11.89 0.31
CA ALA A 18 -8.31 -12.53 -0.12
C ALA A 18 -7.25 -11.49 -0.50
N CYS A 19 -7.67 -10.35 -1.05
CA CYS A 19 -6.80 -9.20 -1.33
C CYS A 19 -6.36 -8.46 -0.05
N ARG A 20 -6.82 -8.89 1.13
CA ARG A 20 -6.24 -8.41 2.39
C ARG A 20 -4.89 -9.07 2.58
N VAL A 21 -3.99 -8.31 3.15
CA VAL A 21 -2.62 -8.75 3.31
C VAL A 21 -2.51 -9.68 4.52
N TYR A 22 -2.24 -10.95 4.25
CA TYR A 22 -1.96 -11.95 5.28
C TYR A 22 -0.46 -12.20 5.38
N ASP A 23 0.04 -12.30 6.61
CA ASP A 23 1.41 -12.72 6.87
C ASP A 23 1.48 -14.23 6.86
N TYR A 24 1.88 -14.76 5.71
CA TYR A 24 1.92 -16.18 5.43
C TYR A 24 3.35 -16.73 5.41
N ALA A 25 4.37 -15.88 5.50
CA ALA A 25 5.75 -16.28 5.25
C ALA A 25 6.22 -17.32 6.29
N ASP A 26 5.95 -17.04 7.57
CA ASP A 26 6.32 -17.94 8.67
C ASP A 26 5.52 -19.24 8.65
N GLU A 27 4.19 -19.14 8.42
CA GLU A 27 3.33 -20.32 8.33
C GLU A 27 3.69 -21.19 7.12
N TYR A 28 4.02 -20.57 5.99
CA TYR A 28 4.47 -21.29 4.79
C TYR A 28 5.81 -21.96 5.02
N ALA A 29 6.74 -21.33 5.74
CA ALA A 29 8.01 -21.94 6.11
C ALA A 29 7.83 -23.19 7.00
N LYS A 30 6.85 -23.15 7.94
CA LYS A 30 6.47 -24.32 8.75
C LYS A 30 5.91 -25.45 7.89
N VAL A 31 4.98 -25.15 6.98
CA VAL A 31 4.42 -26.16 6.06
C VAL A 31 5.50 -26.74 5.14
N ASN A 32 6.39 -25.91 4.61
CA ASN A 32 7.47 -26.34 3.74
C ASN A 32 8.48 -27.25 4.47
N SER A 33 8.88 -26.89 5.69
CA SER A 33 9.77 -27.74 6.50
C SER A 33 9.11 -29.07 6.87
N ALA A 34 7.81 -29.08 7.19
CA ALA A 34 7.06 -30.31 7.45
C ALA A 34 6.94 -31.20 6.19
N ALA A 35 6.69 -30.60 5.02
CA ALA A 35 6.62 -31.31 3.74
C ALA A 35 7.99 -31.92 3.37
N LEU A 36 9.08 -31.18 3.55
CA LEU A 36 10.45 -31.65 3.34
C LEU A 36 10.81 -32.82 4.27
N ALA A 37 10.46 -32.73 5.55
CA ALA A 37 10.70 -33.81 6.52
C ALA A 37 9.95 -35.11 6.16
N LYS A 38 8.79 -34.99 5.50
CA LYS A 38 7.96 -36.11 5.06
C LYS A 38 8.27 -36.58 3.63
N GLY A 39 9.10 -35.85 2.89
CA GLY A 39 9.38 -36.13 1.47
C GLY A 39 8.16 -35.97 0.56
N ILE A 40 7.17 -35.15 0.94
CA ILE A 40 5.93 -34.93 0.17
C ILE A 40 5.89 -33.51 -0.39
N THR A 41 4.96 -33.25 -1.31
CA THR A 41 4.77 -31.91 -1.85
C THR A 41 4.03 -31.01 -0.85
N ILE A 42 4.28 -29.70 -0.92
CA ILE A 42 3.59 -28.69 -0.08
C ILE A 42 2.06 -28.78 -0.26
N LYS A 43 1.60 -29.05 -1.49
CA LYS A 43 0.17 -29.18 -1.78
C LYS A 43 -0.46 -30.38 -1.08
N GLU A 44 0.25 -31.50 -0.99
CA GLU A 44 -0.19 -32.68 -0.26
C GLU A 44 -0.20 -32.41 1.25
N GLU A 45 0.82 -31.73 1.77
CA GLU A 45 0.85 -31.36 3.19
C GLU A 45 -0.27 -30.40 3.57
N LEU A 46 -0.57 -29.40 2.74
CA LEU A 46 -1.72 -28.51 2.94
C LEU A 46 -3.04 -29.29 2.94
N LYS A 47 -3.17 -30.29 2.06
CA LYS A 47 -4.34 -31.17 2.04
C LYS A 47 -4.42 -32.05 3.29
N ASN A 48 -3.28 -32.54 3.81
CA ASN A 48 -3.21 -33.30 5.06
C ASN A 48 -3.62 -32.45 6.27
N GLN A 49 -3.37 -31.14 6.23
CA GLN A 49 -3.80 -30.18 7.24
C GLN A 49 -5.25 -29.72 7.07
N GLY A 50 -5.98 -30.24 6.08
CA GLY A 50 -7.40 -29.96 5.86
C GLY A 50 -7.68 -28.73 4.99
N PHE A 51 -6.67 -28.11 4.38
CA PHE A 51 -6.87 -27.00 3.46
C PHE A 51 -7.25 -27.52 2.06
N THR A 52 -8.34 -26.98 1.51
CA THR A 52 -8.84 -27.34 0.18
C THR A 52 -7.98 -26.78 -0.95
N ASP A 53 -7.41 -25.61 -0.72
CA ASP A 53 -6.64 -24.85 -1.70
C ASP A 53 -5.69 -23.88 -0.99
N PHE A 54 -4.75 -23.33 -1.77
CA PHE A 54 -3.76 -22.40 -1.25
C PHE A 54 -4.39 -21.09 -0.75
N SER A 55 -5.54 -20.69 -1.30
CA SER A 55 -6.29 -19.51 -0.84
C SER A 55 -6.88 -19.73 0.56
N SER A 56 -7.43 -20.91 0.86
CA SER A 56 -7.93 -21.23 2.20
C SER A 56 -6.83 -21.19 3.26
N PHE A 57 -5.60 -21.59 2.90
CA PHE A 57 -4.41 -21.45 3.74
C PHE A 57 -4.02 -19.99 3.94
N TYR A 58 -3.96 -19.17 2.88
CA TYR A 58 -3.70 -17.74 3.01
C TYR A 58 -4.69 -17.04 3.95
N MET A 59 -5.97 -17.39 3.86
CA MET A 59 -7.01 -16.79 4.71
C MET A 59 -6.96 -17.23 6.17
N SER A 60 -6.32 -18.37 6.49
CA SER A 60 -6.14 -18.81 7.87
C SER A 60 -4.96 -18.14 8.56
N CYS A 61 -4.04 -17.56 7.79
CA CYS A 61 -2.88 -16.83 8.30
C CYS A 61 -3.28 -15.53 9.01
N PRO A 62 -2.44 -15.00 9.93
CA PRO A 62 -2.69 -13.71 10.55
C PRO A 62 -2.64 -12.58 9.52
N LYS A 63 -3.41 -11.51 9.75
CA LYS A 63 -3.35 -10.32 8.90
C LYS A 63 -2.16 -9.45 9.29
N PHE A 64 -1.58 -8.75 8.32
CA PHE A 64 -0.59 -7.73 8.61
C PHE A 64 -1.18 -6.64 9.49
N SER A 65 -0.50 -6.37 10.61
CA SER A 65 -0.82 -5.20 11.44
C SER A 65 -0.40 -3.93 10.70
N LEU A 66 -1.20 -2.87 10.81
CA LEU A 66 -0.81 -1.53 10.35
C LEU A 66 0.42 -1.01 11.10
N ALA A 67 0.71 -1.55 12.28
CA ALA A 67 1.89 -1.25 13.08
C ALA A 67 3.02 -2.29 12.89
N CYS A 68 3.02 -3.06 11.79
CA CYS A 68 4.12 -3.98 11.51
C CYS A 68 5.42 -3.24 11.21
N TRP A 69 6.55 -3.89 11.50
CA TRP A 69 7.86 -3.36 11.14
C TRP A 69 8.01 -3.29 9.61
N PRO A 70 8.72 -2.29 9.07
CA PRO A 70 8.91 -2.14 7.63
C PRO A 70 9.53 -3.37 6.94
N SER A 71 10.33 -4.16 7.66
CA SER A 71 10.88 -5.43 7.16
C SER A 71 9.79 -6.46 6.83
N ALA A 72 8.71 -6.49 7.59
CA ALA A 72 7.59 -7.39 7.37
C ALA A 72 6.80 -7.00 6.10
N LEU A 73 6.87 -5.73 5.68
CA LEU A 73 6.31 -5.29 4.40
C LEU A 73 7.01 -5.92 3.19
N GLY A 74 8.23 -6.46 3.34
CA GLY A 74 8.91 -7.20 2.28
C GLY A 74 8.21 -8.52 1.91
N ASN A 75 7.43 -9.09 2.84
CA ASN A 75 6.65 -10.32 2.64
C ASN A 75 5.29 -10.05 1.96
N LEU A 76 4.90 -8.77 1.78
CA LEU A 76 3.82 -8.38 0.87
C LEU A 76 4.27 -8.62 -0.56
N GLY A 77 4.20 -9.86 -1.01
CA GLY A 77 4.35 -10.20 -2.42
C GLY A 77 3.28 -9.48 -3.24
N SER A 78 3.64 -8.33 -3.80
CA SER A 78 3.04 -7.58 -4.91
C SER A 78 3.11 -6.08 -4.62
N GLY A 79 4.07 -5.40 -5.26
CA GLY A 79 4.28 -3.95 -5.15
C GLY A 79 3.06 -3.09 -5.49
N VAL A 80 2.00 -3.67 -6.08
CA VAL A 80 0.75 -2.95 -6.40
C VAL A 80 -0.03 -2.56 -5.16
N VAL A 81 -0.13 -3.43 -4.15
CA VAL A 81 -0.87 -3.11 -2.92
C VAL A 81 -0.11 -2.08 -2.08
N LEU A 82 1.22 -2.25 -1.98
CA LEU A 82 2.09 -1.28 -1.32
C LEU A 82 2.06 0.08 -2.04
N TYR A 83 1.96 0.08 -3.37
CA TYR A 83 1.81 1.30 -4.16
C TYR A 83 0.54 2.09 -3.83
N PHE A 84 -0.61 1.43 -3.65
CA PHE A 84 -1.85 2.12 -3.26
C PHE A 84 -1.76 2.69 -1.83
N HIS A 85 -1.14 1.97 -0.90
CA HIS A 85 -0.90 2.49 0.45
C HIS A 85 0.09 3.66 0.45
N PHE A 86 1.14 3.60 -0.37
CA PHE A 86 2.08 4.69 -0.55
C PHE A 86 1.42 5.91 -1.18
N LEU A 87 0.56 5.73 -2.20
CA LEU A 87 -0.23 6.81 -2.79
C LEU A 87 -1.15 7.47 -1.75
N ALA A 88 -1.83 6.68 -0.91
CA ALA A 88 -2.67 7.21 0.16
C ALA A 88 -1.84 8.02 1.16
N PHE A 89 -0.66 7.52 1.53
CA PHE A 89 0.28 8.25 2.38
C PHE A 89 0.74 9.57 1.75
N CYS A 90 1.15 9.57 0.49
CA CYS A 90 1.54 10.78 -0.25
C CYS A 90 0.38 11.79 -0.34
N ALA A 91 -0.84 11.33 -0.60
CA ALA A 91 -2.02 12.18 -0.65
C ALA A 91 -2.27 12.87 0.70
N VAL A 92 -2.21 12.13 1.81
CA VAL A 92 -2.35 12.70 3.16
C VAL A 92 -1.23 13.71 3.44
N PHE A 93 0.01 13.38 3.07
CA PHE A 93 1.14 14.28 3.27
C PHE A 93 1.00 15.59 2.47
N LEU A 94 0.54 15.51 1.23
CA LEU A 94 0.25 16.69 0.40
C LEU A 94 -0.84 17.56 1.02
N VAL A 95 -1.91 16.96 1.55
CA VAL A 95 -2.97 17.71 2.25
C VAL A 95 -2.42 18.41 3.49
N LEU A 96 -1.58 17.73 4.28
CA LEU A 96 -0.95 18.33 5.45
C LEU A 96 0.00 19.47 5.08
N ALA A 97 0.81 19.29 4.04
CA ALA A 97 1.70 20.33 3.54
C ALA A 97 0.92 21.57 3.06
N PHE A 98 -0.20 21.35 2.34
CA PHE A 98 -1.09 22.43 1.92
C PHE A 98 -1.75 23.14 3.12
N ALA A 99 -2.20 22.37 4.12
CA ALA A 99 -2.79 22.92 5.34
C ALA A 99 -1.80 23.81 6.10
N ILE A 100 -0.53 23.41 6.18
CA ILE A 100 0.54 24.21 6.80
C ILE A 100 0.83 25.49 5.99
N GLN A 101 0.67 25.47 4.67
CA GLN A 101 0.89 26.63 3.81
C GLN A 101 -0.30 27.62 3.80
N MET A 102 -1.51 27.17 4.17
CA MET A 102 -2.72 28.02 4.15
C MET A 102 -2.57 29.37 4.89
N PRO A 103 -1.97 29.47 6.09
CA PRO A 103 -1.81 30.76 6.77
C PRO A 103 -0.95 31.75 5.98
N ALA A 104 0.11 31.27 5.32
CA ALA A 104 0.95 32.11 4.47
C ALA A 104 0.15 32.58 3.25
N VAL A 105 -0.54 31.66 2.58
CA VAL A 105 -1.40 32.00 1.43
C VAL A 105 -2.44 33.05 1.82
N LEU A 106 -3.16 32.87 2.94
CA LEU A 106 -4.17 33.83 3.42
C LEU A 106 -3.57 35.20 3.75
N LYS A 107 -2.40 35.24 4.38
CA LYS A 107 -1.70 36.50 4.68
C LYS A 107 -1.31 37.26 3.42
N TYR A 108 -0.87 36.54 2.39
CA TYR A 108 -0.43 37.12 1.13
C TYR A 108 -1.55 37.27 0.09
N LEU A 109 -2.74 36.70 0.32
CA LEU A 109 -3.91 36.87 -0.54
C LEU A 109 -4.50 38.28 -0.45
N GLN A 110 -4.42 38.89 0.74
CA GLN A 110 -4.94 40.23 1.02
C GLN A 110 -3.92 41.34 0.74
N ALA A 111 -2.64 41.01 0.73
CA ALA A 111 -1.61 41.92 0.29
C ALA A 111 -1.53 41.83 -1.24
N ASP A 112 -1.59 42.96 -1.93
CA ASP A 112 -1.60 43.08 -3.40
C ASP A 112 -0.21 42.76 -4.01
N ASN A 113 0.44 41.71 -3.51
CA ASN A 113 1.78 41.24 -3.83
C ASN A 113 1.84 40.43 -5.12
N ILE A 114 0.71 40.26 -5.82
CA ILE A 114 0.73 39.84 -7.23
C ILE A 114 1.55 40.86 -8.05
N SER A 115 1.56 42.13 -7.64
CA SER A 115 2.46 43.16 -8.19
C SER A 115 3.95 42.89 -7.93
N ALA A 116 4.32 42.15 -6.87
CA ALA A 116 5.71 41.75 -6.60
C ALA A 116 6.17 40.58 -7.49
N TRP A 117 5.22 39.83 -8.06
CA TRP A 117 5.48 38.79 -9.07
C TRP A 117 5.50 39.34 -10.51
N ASN A 118 5.13 40.61 -10.71
CA ASN A 118 5.43 41.30 -11.97
C ASN A 118 6.94 41.48 -12.05
N PHE A 119 7.58 40.49 -12.66
CA PHE A 119 8.98 40.47 -13.03
C PHE A 119 9.29 41.80 -13.74
N ASN A 120 10.03 42.70 -13.10
CA ASN A 120 10.54 43.87 -13.77
C ASN A 120 11.57 43.36 -14.81
N PRO A 121 11.32 43.51 -16.13
CA PRO A 121 12.22 42.95 -17.15
C PRO A 121 13.61 43.62 -17.15
N ARG A 122 13.85 44.60 -16.29
CA ARG A 122 15.15 45.27 -16.12
C ARG A 122 16.09 44.64 -15.09
N GLY A 123 15.67 43.59 -14.39
CA GLY A 123 16.52 42.87 -13.43
C GLY A 123 16.73 43.61 -12.10
N PHE A 124 17.13 42.87 -11.08
CA PHE A 124 17.52 43.38 -9.75
C PHE A 124 18.74 44.29 -9.90
N ASP A 125 18.64 45.57 -9.51
CA ASP A 125 19.80 46.46 -9.39
C ASP A 125 20.31 46.41 -7.94
N SER A 126 21.63 46.47 -7.79
CA SER A 126 22.39 46.49 -6.54
C SER A 126 21.96 47.55 -5.51
N ARG A 127 21.11 48.51 -5.91
CA ARG A 127 20.55 49.57 -5.07
C ARG A 127 19.34 49.15 -4.24
N ASP A 128 18.77 47.98 -4.50
CA ASP A 128 17.59 47.47 -3.77
C ASP A 128 17.95 46.68 -2.49
N ILE A 129 19.25 46.60 -2.13
CA ILE A 129 19.77 45.84 -0.97
C ILE A 129 20.27 46.75 0.16
N SER A 130 20.10 48.08 0.05
CA SER A 130 20.46 49.04 1.11
C SER A 130 19.25 49.53 1.90
#